data_AF-A0A917YFB6-F1
#
_entry.id   AF-A0A917YFB6-F1
#
_cell.length_a   1.000
_cell.length_b   1.000
_cell.length_c   1.000
_cell.angle_alpha   90.00
_cell.angle_beta   90.00
_cell.angle_gamma   90.00
#
_symmetry.space_group_name_H-M   'P 1'
#
loop_
_entity.id
_entity.type
_entity.pdbx_description
1 polymer ?
#
loop_
_entity_poly.entity_id
_entity_poly.type
_entity_poly.pdbx_seq_one_letter_code
_entity_poly.pdbx_strand_id
1 'polypeptide(L)'
;MCREACIRCSLLRPYPTQRPRLVEIRDNLIARIAEAEGEGWLGEVEGLRVSLAGAEEKLAQLARKPSAVNLGPPLCRDLPIPQGLLSDEALLQRGLQRTSSGP
;
A
#
# COMPACT_ATOMS: atom_id res chain seq x y z
N MET A 1 4.97 -10.87 -0.26
CA MET A 1 5.38 -9.48 -0.54
C MET A 1 4.83 -9.08 -1.91
N CYS A 2 3.83 -8.20 -1.97
CA CYS A 2 3.34 -7.62 -3.23
C CYS A 2 3.66 -6.12 -3.19
N ARG A 3 4.87 -5.75 -3.60
CA ARG A 3 5.38 -4.38 -3.45
C ARG A 3 4.91 -3.46 -4.58
N GLU A 4 4.55 -4.02 -5.74
CA GLU A 4 4.00 -3.31 -6.89
C GLU A 4 2.64 -3.88 -7.33
N ALA A 5 1.69 -3.00 -7.66
CA ALA A 5 0.50 -3.41 -8.39
C ALA A 5 0.88 -3.73 -9.84
N CYS A 6 0.74 -4.99 -10.27
CA CYS A 6 0.90 -5.34 -11.68
C CYS A 6 -0.11 -4.53 -12.52
N ILE A 7 0.37 -3.89 -13.58
CA ILE A 7 -0.42 -2.99 -14.42
C ILE A 7 -1.56 -3.71 -15.15
N ARG A 8 -1.44 -5.03 -15.31
CA ARG A 8 -2.43 -5.91 -15.95
C ARG A 8 -3.38 -6.58 -14.96
N CYS A 9 -3.12 -6.47 -13.65
CA CYS A 9 -3.92 -7.13 -12.63
C CYS A 9 -5.01 -6.19 -12.13
N SER A 10 -6.26 -6.39 -12.54
CA SER A 10 -7.39 -5.53 -12.14
C SER A 10 -7.66 -5.51 -10.63
N LEU A 11 -7.43 -6.65 -9.96
CA LEU A 11 -7.75 -6.87 -8.54
C LEU A 11 -6.85 -6.12 -7.55
N LEU A 12 -5.60 -5.83 -7.94
CA LEU A 12 -4.62 -5.25 -7.02
C LEU A 12 -4.67 -3.72 -7.07
N ARG A 13 -5.11 -3.05 -5.99
CA ARG A 13 -5.06 -1.59 -5.93
C ARG A 13 -3.63 -1.07 -5.77
N PRO A 14 -3.23 -0.03 -6.52
CA PRO A 14 -1.97 0.65 -6.30
C PRO A 14 -2.01 1.49 -5.03
N TYR A 15 -0.88 1.61 -4.35
CA TYR A 15 -0.74 2.51 -3.20
C TYR A 15 -0.54 3.97 -3.68
N PRO A 16 -1.04 5.01 -2.98
CA PRO A 16 -0.98 6.39 -3.47
C PRO A 16 0.41 6.91 -3.82
N THR A 17 1.47 6.45 -3.14
CA THR A 17 2.84 6.87 -3.48
C THR A 17 3.36 6.29 -4.80
N GLN A 18 2.65 5.34 -5.41
CA GLN A 18 2.98 4.79 -6.73
C GLN A 18 2.44 5.65 -7.88
N ARG A 19 1.65 6.70 -7.59
CA ARG A 19 1.07 7.58 -8.62
C ARG A 19 2.12 8.16 -9.59
N PRO A 20 3.27 8.71 -9.14
CA PRO A 20 4.25 9.29 -10.06
C PRO A 20 4.78 8.25 -11.06
N ARG A 21 5.12 7.06 -10.56
CA ARG A 21 5.58 5.95 -11.39
C ARG A 21 4.54 5.49 -12.41
N LEU A 22 3.25 5.43 -12.03
CA LEU A 22 2.18 5.07 -12.96
C LEU A 22 1.99 6.12 -14.07
N VAL A 23 2.19 7.40 -13.75
CA VAL A 23 2.20 8.49 -14.75
C VAL A 23 3.37 8.33 -15.71
N GLU A 24 4.59 8.07 -15.20
CA GLU A 24 5.77 7.81 -16.04
C GLU A 24 5.55 6.62 -16.99
N ILE A 25 4.95 5.52 -16.49
CA ILE A 25 4.64 4.35 -17.31
C ILE A 25 3.62 4.70 -18.40
N ARG A 26 2.56 5.45 -18.07
CA ARG A 26 1.55 5.91 -19.04
C ARG A 26 2.20 6.72 -20.15
N ASP A 27 3.02 7.71 -19.79
CA ASP A 27 3.63 8.62 -20.76
C ASP A 27 4.63 7.88 -21.67
N ASN A 28 5.38 6.92 -21.11
CA ASN A 28 6.23 6.03 -21.90
C ASN A 28 5.44 5.16 -22.88
N LEU A 29 4.31 4.58 -22.44
CA LEU A 29 3.45 3.76 -23.29
C LEU A 29 2.86 4.57 -24.45
N ILE A 30 2.43 5.82 -24.19
CA ILE A 30 1.94 6.73 -25.24
C ILE A 30 3.03 6.98 -26.28
N ALA A 31 4.25 7.28 -25.84
CA ALA A 31 5.38 7.50 -26.75
C ALA A 31 5.69 6.25 -27.60
N ARG A 32 5.69 5.06 -26.99
CA ARG A 32 5.93 3.78 -27.69
C ARG A 32 4.82 3.44 -28.68
N ILE A 33 3.56 3.76 -28.36
CA ILE A 33 2.44 3.58 -29.29
C ILE A 33 2.62 4.48 -30.51
N ALA A 34 2.93 5.77 -30.31
CA ALA A 34 3.13 6.70 -31.42
C ALA A 34 4.29 6.27 -32.35
N GLU A 35 5.38 5.78 -31.78
CA GLU A 35 6.51 5.21 -32.54
C GLU A 35 6.07 3.98 -33.34
N ALA A 36 5.43 3.01 -32.70
CA ALA A 36 5.00 1.78 -33.35
C ALA A 36 3.92 2.02 -34.43
N GLU A 37 3.06 3.03 -34.27
CA GLU A 37 2.12 3.47 -35.31
C GLU A 37 2.84 4.09 -36.51
N GLY A 38 3.87 4.91 -36.28
CA GLY A 38 4.69 5.50 -37.34
C GLY A 38 5.49 4.47 -38.15
N GLU A 39 6.00 3.44 -37.47
CA GLU A 39 6.76 2.34 -38.10
C GLU A 39 5.86 1.21 -38.66
N GLY A 40 4.54 1.28 -38.44
CA GLY A 40 3.58 0.28 -38.92
C GLY A 40 3.63 -1.06 -38.16
N TRP A 41 4.16 -1.10 -36.94
CA TRP A 41 4.25 -2.29 -36.10
C TRP A 41 2.94 -2.59 -35.39
N LEU A 42 1.91 -2.91 -36.17
CA LEU A 42 0.52 -3.10 -35.70
C LEU A 42 0.39 -4.17 -34.60
N GLY A 43 1.24 -5.21 -34.62
CA GLY A 43 1.24 -6.26 -33.60
C GLY A 43 1.70 -5.77 -32.22
N GLU A 44 2.63 -4.81 -32.17
CA GLU A 44 3.11 -4.24 -30.91
C GLU A 44 2.14 -3.18 -30.36
N VAL A 45 1.54 -2.38 -31.25
CA VAL A 45 0.56 -1.34 -30.90
C VAL A 45 -0.57 -1.89 -30.04
N GLU A 46 -1.15 -3.03 -30.42
CA GLU A 46 -2.26 -3.63 -29.66
C GLU A 46 -1.83 -4.06 -28.24
N GLY A 47 -0.66 -4.67 -28.10
CA GLY A 47 -0.13 -5.04 -26.78
C GLY A 47 0.15 -3.83 -25.88
N LEU A 48 0.66 -2.75 -26.47
CA LEU A 48 0.93 -1.49 -25.79
C LEU A 48 -0.34 -0.77 -25.36
N ARG A 49 -1.37 -0.71 -26.23
CA ARG A 49 -2.67 -0.11 -25.92
C ARG A 49 -3.37 -0.77 -24.74
N VAL A 50 -3.34 -2.10 -24.66
CA VAL A 50 -3.95 -2.79 -23.51
C VAL A 50 -3.16 -2.51 -22.22
N SER A 51 -1.84 -2.31 -22.31
CA SER A 51 -1.03 -1.92 -21.15
C SER A 51 -1.27 -0.48 -20.73
N LEU A 52 -1.52 0.43 -21.68
CA LEU A 52 -1.91 1.81 -21.43
C LEU A 52 -3.26 1.88 -20.72
N ALA A 53 -4.25 1.12 -21.19
CA ALA A 53 -5.55 1.02 -20.54
C ALA A 53 -5.42 0.54 -19.08
N GLY A 54 -4.55 -0.44 -18.81
CA GLY A 54 -4.24 -0.88 -17.46
C GLY A 54 -3.62 0.23 -16.59
N ALA A 55 -2.69 1.02 -17.15
CA ALA A 55 -2.07 2.15 -16.45
C ALA A 55 -3.10 3.22 -16.06
N GLU A 56 -3.98 3.57 -17.01
CA GLU A 56 -5.04 4.56 -16.82
C GLU A 56 -6.08 4.10 -15.79
N GLU A 57 -6.47 2.83 -15.83
CA GLU A 57 -7.38 2.26 -14.84
C GLU A 57 -6.78 2.36 -13.43
N LYS A 58 -5.48 2.06 -13.27
CA LYS A 58 -4.79 2.19 -11.97
C LYS A 58 -4.74 3.64 -11.50
N LEU A 59 -4.50 4.59 -12.38
CA LEU A 59 -4.55 6.02 -12.05
C LEU A 59 -5.98 6.46 -11.66
N ALA A 60 -7.01 5.95 -12.34
CA ALA A 60 -8.40 6.20 -11.99
C ALA A 60 -8.76 5.60 -10.62
N GLN A 61 -8.23 4.42 -10.27
CA GLN A 61 -8.38 3.82 -8.94
C GLN A 61 -7.77 4.70 -7.84
N LEU A 62 -6.65 5.39 -8.11
CA LEU A 62 -6.05 6.35 -7.17
C LEU A 62 -6.82 7.67 -7.08
N ALA A 63 -7.47 8.09 -8.17
CA ALA A 63 -8.27 9.32 -8.20
C ALA A 63 -9.62 9.14 -7.48
N ARG A 64 -10.16 7.92 -7.46
CA ARG A 64 -11.35 7.58 -6.67
C ARG A 64 -11.00 7.67 -5.18
N LYS A 65 -11.47 8.73 -4.51
CA LYS A 65 -11.51 8.77 -3.04
C LYS A 65 -12.20 7.49 -2.56
N PRO A 66 -11.68 6.75 -1.57
CA PRO A 66 -12.45 5.70 -0.95
C PRO A 66 -13.70 6.38 -0.39
N SER A 67 -14.86 6.17 -1.03
CA SER A 67 -16.11 6.33 -0.30
C SER A 67 -15.98 5.34 0.84
N ALA A 68 -15.94 5.85 2.07
CA ALA A 68 -16.00 5.01 3.24
C ALA A 68 -17.38 4.35 3.22
N VAL A 69 -17.51 3.25 2.48
CA VAL A 69 -18.51 2.26 2.81
C VAL A 69 -18.02 1.75 4.16
N ASN A 70 -18.68 2.18 5.23
CA ASN A 70 -18.47 1.66 6.58
C ASN A 70 -18.93 0.20 6.58
N LEU A 71 -18.13 -0.65 5.99
CA LEU A 71 -18.05 -2.05 6.35
C LEU A 71 -17.21 -2.01 7.62
N GLY A 72 -17.77 -2.48 8.73
CA GLY A 72 -17.11 -2.48 10.04
C GLY A 72 -15.65 -2.93 9.99
N PRO A 73 -14.85 -2.59 11.01
CA PRO A 73 -13.39 -2.61 10.96
C PRO A 73 -12.85 -3.90 10.30
N PRO A 74 -12.01 -3.80 9.26
CA PRO A 74 -11.39 -4.98 8.68
C PRO A 74 -10.53 -5.62 9.77
N LEU A 75 -10.89 -6.81 10.20
CA LEU A 75 -10.04 -7.61 11.10
C LEU A 75 -8.82 -8.08 10.30
N CYS A 76 -7.87 -7.17 10.08
CA CYS A 76 -6.51 -7.54 9.76
C CYS A 76 -5.91 -8.12 11.03
N ARG A 77 -5.99 -9.45 11.20
CA ARG A 77 -5.29 -10.15 12.28
C ARG A 77 -3.80 -10.16 11.97
N ASP A 78 -3.11 -9.11 12.39
CA ASP A 78 -1.67 -9.12 12.66
C ASP A 78 -1.39 -8.15 13.82
N LEU A 79 -2.11 -8.32 14.93
CA LEU A 79 -1.69 -7.74 16.21
C LEU A 79 -0.60 -8.66 16.79
N PRO A 80 0.62 -8.16 17.03
CA PRO A 80 1.56 -8.87 17.89
C PRO A 80 0.92 -9.01 19.28
N ILE A 81 0.90 -10.22 19.82
CA ILE A 81 0.45 -10.48 21.19
C ILE A 81 1.31 -9.63 22.13
N PRO A 82 0.73 -8.76 22.98
CA PRO A 82 1.50 -8.11 24.03
C PRO A 82 1.94 -9.19 25.03
N GLN A 83 3.22 -9.56 24.97
CA GLN A 83 3.91 -10.28 26.05
C GLN A 83 4.07 -9.28 27.21
N GLY A 84 3.04 -9.17 28.05
CA GLY A 84 3.00 -8.17 29.12
C GLY A 84 1.99 -8.46 30.22
N LEU A 85 1.67 -9.73 30.48
CA LEU A 85 0.93 -10.15 31.68
C LEU A 85 1.77 -11.13 32.52
N LEU A 86 2.78 -10.57 33.17
CA LEU A 86 3.53 -11.09 34.32
C LEU A 86 4.29 -9.86 34.84
N SER A 87 4.06 -9.24 35.99
CA SER A 87 3.54 -9.72 37.26
C SER A 87 2.96 -8.54 38.05
N ASP A 88 2.02 -8.82 38.94
CA ASP A 88 1.50 -7.94 40.00
C ASP A 88 2.56 -7.61 41.09
N GLU A 89 3.81 -7.27 40.73
CA GLU A 89 4.93 -7.14 41.69
C GLU A 89 5.37 -5.68 41.97
N ALA A 90 4.72 -4.67 41.37
CA ALA A 90 5.15 -3.27 41.54
C ALA A 90 4.47 -2.53 42.71
N LEU A 91 3.43 -3.08 43.33
CA LEU A 91 2.73 -2.43 44.45
C LEU A 91 3.32 -2.72 45.84
N LEU A 92 4.24 -3.67 45.96
CA LEU A 92 4.87 -4.01 47.25
C LEU A 92 6.18 -3.25 47.53
N GLN A 93 6.74 -2.51 46.57
CA GLN A 93 8.04 -1.83 46.75
C GLN A 93 7.92 -0.37 47.25
N ARG A 94 6.71 0.19 47.36
CA ARG A 94 6.50 1.57 47.87
C ARG A 94 6.25 1.65 49.38
N GLY A 95 6.27 0.53 50.12
CA GLY A 95 5.99 0.48 51.56
C GLY A 95 7.20 0.48 52.50
N LEU A 96 8.44 0.24 52.01
CA LEU A 96 9.57 -0.10 52.88
C LEU A 96 10.80 0.82 52.76
N GLN A 97 10.60 2.13 52.54
CA GLN A 97 11.68 3.13 52.62
C GLN A 97 11.46 4.19 53.72
N ARG A 98 10.78 3.82 54.81
CA ARG A 98 10.82 4.59 56.06
C ARG A 98 11.19 3.65 57.19
N THR A 99 12.49 3.55 57.47
CA THR A 99 13.11 3.58 58.82
C THR A 99 14.56 3.13 58.69
N SER A 100 15.47 4.07 58.43
CA SER A 100 16.84 3.97 58.91
C SER A 100 17.33 5.36 59.29
N SER A 101 16.74 5.90 60.35
CA SER A 101 17.42 6.84 61.24
C SER A 101 17.70 6.05 62.51
N GLY A 102 18.92 5.52 62.63
CA GLY A 102 19.41 4.94 63.88
C GLY A 102 19.98 6.04 64.78
N PRO A 103 20.00 5.82 66.11
CA PRO A 103 20.54 6.75 67.11
C PRO A 103 22.07 6.78 67.17
#